data_AF-A0A7T7USS8-F1
#
_entry.id   AF-A0A7T7USS8-F1
#
_cell.length_a   1.000
_cell.length_b   1.000
_cell.length_c   1.000
_cell.angle_alpha   90.00
_cell.angle_beta   90.00
_cell.angle_gamma   90.00
#
_symmetry.space_group_name_H-M   'P 1'
#
loop_
_entity.id
_entity.type
_entity.pdbx_description
1 polymer ?
#
loop_
_entity_poly.entity_id
_entity_poly.type
_entity_poly.pdbx_seq_one_letter_code
_entity_poly.pdbx_strand_id
1 'polypeptide(L)'
;MPVIISRVFDKTLSFQMYYASNGEFTYNAAKEYLRYLSEDGFYARSILNSGKIEPYLAGNKTITLPISSERWVPFPYIDKRTLKVCRQIGVENAIFYMCIKNGYVCNFLKNIRSDNIENINVMAQKLVDLSNLDNIEKKNLEDLS
;
A
#
# COMPACT_ATOMS: atom_id res chain seq x y z
N MET A 1 4.16 17.11 -5.42
CA MET A 1 3.01 16.51 -6.13
C MET A 1 1.73 17.32 -5.97
N PRO A 2 1.16 17.59 -4.77
CA PRO A 2 -0.08 18.37 -4.63
C PRO A 2 -0.02 19.74 -5.32
N VAL A 3 1.10 20.46 -5.14
CA VAL A 3 1.38 21.75 -5.78
C VAL A 3 1.43 21.68 -7.30
N ILE A 4 1.86 20.56 -7.87
CA ILE A 4 1.93 20.38 -9.32
C ILE A 4 0.52 20.18 -9.86
N ILE A 5 -0.26 19.29 -9.23
CA ILE A 5 -1.65 18.99 -9.61
C ILE A 5 -2.48 20.28 -9.58
N SER A 6 -2.39 21.05 -8.50
CA SER A 6 -3.13 22.31 -8.35
C SER A 6 -2.72 23.42 -9.34
N ARG A 7 -1.56 23.28 -10.01
CA ARG A 7 -1.10 24.22 -11.04
C ARG A 7 -1.47 23.79 -12.45
N VAL A 8 -1.64 22.49 -12.68
CA VAL A 8 -1.91 21.92 -14.00
C VAL A 8 -3.41 21.81 -14.26
N PHE A 9 -4.21 21.57 -13.22
CA PHE A 9 -5.64 21.38 -13.33
C PHE A 9 -6.40 22.46 -12.56
N ASP A 10 -7.35 23.10 -13.23
CA ASP A 10 -8.25 24.08 -12.59
C ASP A 10 -9.17 23.42 -11.56
N LYS A 11 -9.55 22.16 -11.80
CA LYS A 11 -10.36 21.35 -10.90
C LYS A 11 -9.98 19.87 -10.98
N THR A 12 -9.86 19.23 -9.82
CA THR A 12 -9.64 17.78 -9.71
C THR A 12 -10.95 17.10 -9.29
N LEU A 13 -11.55 16.30 -10.17
CA LEU A 13 -12.80 15.57 -9.87
C LEU A 13 -12.55 14.29 -9.09
N SER A 14 -11.48 13.58 -9.45
CA SER A 14 -11.05 12.35 -8.79
C SER A 14 -9.53 12.25 -8.77
N PHE A 15 -9.01 11.54 -7.77
CA PHE A 15 -7.57 11.35 -7.60
C PHE A 15 -7.25 9.90 -7.24
N GLN A 16 -6.30 9.29 -7.93
CA GLN A 16 -5.84 7.94 -7.62
C GLN A 16 -4.32 7.94 -7.48
N MET A 17 -3.82 7.33 -6.40
CA MET A 17 -2.39 7.22 -6.13
C MET A 17 -2.01 5.79 -5.85
N TYR A 18 -0.97 5.31 -6.53
CA TYR A 18 -0.40 3.98 -6.33
C TYR A 18 0.97 4.13 -5.68
N TYR A 19 1.05 3.83 -4.38
CA TYR A 19 2.30 3.81 -3.63
C TYR A 19 2.93 2.43 -3.74
N ALA A 20 4.09 2.33 -4.38
CA ALA A 20 4.81 1.10 -4.57
C ALA A 20 6.30 1.34 -4.35
N SER A 21 7.00 0.37 -3.75
CA SER A 21 8.45 0.37 -3.63
C SER A 21 9.01 -0.96 -4.09
N ASN A 22 10.05 -0.91 -4.91
CA ASN A 22 10.88 -2.08 -5.21
C ASN A 22 11.96 -2.20 -4.13
N GLY A 23 11.98 -3.30 -3.40
CA GLY A 23 12.99 -3.56 -2.37
C GLY A 23 12.56 -4.62 -1.38
N GLU A 24 13.49 -4.98 -0.51
CA GLU A 24 13.27 -5.94 0.58
C GLU A 24 12.86 -5.21 1.85
N PHE A 25 12.04 -5.88 2.65
CA PHE A 25 11.87 -5.47 4.03
C PHE A 25 13.18 -5.66 4.79
N THR A 26 13.76 -4.55 5.27
CA THR A 26 14.68 -4.63 6.41
C THR A 26 13.87 -4.80 7.69
N TYR A 27 14.49 -5.35 8.73
CA TYR A 27 13.82 -5.52 10.02
C TYR A 27 13.21 -4.22 10.57
N ASN A 28 13.95 -3.11 10.49
CA ASN A 28 13.47 -1.81 10.93
C ASN A 28 12.33 -1.29 10.05
N ALA A 29 12.44 -1.43 8.72
CA ALA A 29 11.36 -1.04 7.80
C ALA A 29 10.09 -1.86 8.05
N ALA A 30 10.21 -3.15 8.34
CA ALA A 30 9.09 -4.02 8.68
C ALA A 30 8.40 -3.59 9.98
N LYS A 31 9.19 -3.25 11.02
CA LYS A 31 8.64 -2.71 12.28
C LYS A 31 7.89 -1.41 12.05
N GLU A 32 8.49 -0.46 11.35
CA GLU A 32 7.83 0.83 11.07
C GLU A 32 6.56 0.66 10.26
N TYR A 33 6.57 -0.22 9.25
CA TYR A 33 5.38 -0.54 8.48
C TYR A 33 4.27 -1.15 9.35
N LEU A 34 4.59 -2.13 10.20
CA LEU A 34 3.62 -2.74 11.11
C LEU A 34 3.06 -1.74 12.13
N ARG A 35 3.91 -0.85 12.67
CA ARG A 35 3.45 0.25 13.56
C ARG A 35 2.46 1.15 12.84
N TYR A 36 2.81 1.56 11.63
CA TYR A 36 1.97 2.42 10.81
C TYR A 36 0.59 1.80 10.52
N LEU A 37 0.52 0.49 10.24
CA LEU A 37 -0.76 -0.21 10.05
C LEU A 37 -1.63 -0.23 11.32
N SER A 38 -1.03 -0.11 12.51
CA SER A 38 -1.71 -0.06 13.80
C SER A 38 -1.96 1.37 14.32
N GLU A 39 -1.58 2.41 13.57
CA GLU A 39 -1.77 3.80 14.00
C GLU A 39 -3.24 4.21 14.03
N ASP A 40 -3.60 5.01 15.02
CA ASP A 40 -4.91 5.65 15.11
C ASP A 40 -5.19 6.55 13.90
N GLY A 41 -6.26 6.21 13.18
CA GLY A 41 -6.68 6.89 11.97
C GLY A 41 -6.08 6.32 10.70
N PHE A 42 -5.53 5.09 10.73
CA PHE A 42 -5.33 4.27 9.55
C PHE A 42 -6.61 3.46 9.25
N TYR A 43 -7.21 3.71 8.09
CA TYR A 43 -8.43 3.06 7.62
C TYR A 43 -8.09 2.13 6.46
N ALA A 44 -7.82 0.86 6.80
CA ALA A 44 -7.59 -0.18 5.81
C ALA A 44 -8.84 -0.41 4.96
N ARG A 45 -8.65 -0.78 3.69
CA ARG A 45 -9.71 -1.06 2.72
C ARG A 45 -10.78 0.05 2.66
N SER A 46 -10.33 1.30 2.69
CA SER A 46 -11.22 2.47 2.66
C SER A 46 -10.81 3.44 1.55
N ILE A 47 -11.77 4.24 1.10
CA ILE A 47 -11.61 5.30 0.09
C ILE A 47 -12.25 6.59 0.57
N LEU A 48 -11.90 7.70 -0.10
CA LEU A 48 -12.64 8.96 0.04
C LEU A 48 -13.68 9.03 -1.08
N ASN A 49 -14.96 9.10 -0.73
CA ASN A 49 -16.06 9.24 -1.67
C ASN A 49 -16.97 10.39 -1.21
N SER A 50 -17.20 11.38 -2.07
CA SER A 50 -17.98 12.58 -1.74
C SER A 50 -17.57 13.22 -0.40
N GLY A 51 -16.26 13.28 -0.14
CA GLY A 51 -15.66 13.86 1.08
C GLY A 51 -15.75 12.98 2.33
N LYS A 52 -16.32 11.77 2.24
CA LYS A 52 -16.48 10.83 3.36
C LYS A 52 -15.59 9.61 3.20
N ILE A 53 -15.13 9.07 4.33
CA ILE A 53 -14.38 7.81 4.34
C ILE A 53 -15.38 6.67 4.27
N GLU A 54 -15.26 5.84 3.24
CA GLU A 54 -16.17 4.71 2.98
C GLU A 54 -15.39 3.41 2.74
N PRO A 55 -15.95 2.25 3.10
CA PRO A 55 -15.32 0.97 2.84
C PRO A 55 -15.23 0.70 1.33
N TYR A 56 -14.08 0.17 0.89
CA TYR A 56 -13.86 -0.25 -0.48
C TYR A 56 -14.36 -1.67 -0.71
N LEU A 57 -15.47 -1.79 -1.43
CA LEU A 57 -16.17 -3.07 -1.62
C LEU A 57 -15.69 -3.86 -2.83
N ALA A 58 -14.94 -3.26 -3.76
CA ALA A 58 -14.44 -3.99 -4.91
C ALA A 58 -13.34 -4.98 -4.49
N GLY A 59 -13.31 -6.14 -5.16
CA GLY A 59 -12.27 -7.13 -4.95
C GLY A 59 -10.90 -6.64 -5.42
N ASN A 60 -9.83 -7.08 -4.75
CA ASN A 60 -8.47 -6.72 -5.14
C ASN A 60 -8.11 -7.44 -6.44
N LYS A 61 -7.99 -6.70 -7.55
CA LYS A 61 -7.43 -7.19 -8.80
C LYS A 61 -5.93 -6.90 -8.83
N THR A 62 -5.15 -7.81 -9.39
CA THR A 62 -3.72 -7.54 -9.65
C THR A 62 -3.56 -6.53 -10.78
N ILE A 63 -2.55 -5.68 -10.67
CA ILE A 63 -2.20 -4.63 -11.65
C ILE A 63 -0.72 -4.75 -12.03
N THR A 64 -0.34 -4.14 -13.15
CA THR A 64 1.07 -3.91 -13.51
C THR A 64 1.35 -2.41 -13.34
N LEU A 65 2.49 -2.06 -12.78
CA LEU A 65 2.90 -0.66 -12.57
C LEU A 65 4.07 -0.33 -13.51
N PRO A 66 4.23 0.93 -13.96
CA PRO A 66 5.30 1.31 -14.90
C PRO A 66 6.72 1.23 -14.31
N ILE A 67 6.87 0.76 -13.07
CA ILE A 67 8.15 0.61 -12.36
C ILE A 67 8.71 -0.83 -12.45
N SER A 68 7.91 -1.80 -12.91
CA SER A 68 8.29 -3.22 -12.99
C SER A 68 7.28 -4.03 -13.81
N SER A 69 7.72 -5.09 -14.50
CA SER A 69 6.84 -6.07 -15.16
C SER A 69 6.08 -6.98 -14.17
N GLU A 70 6.39 -6.90 -12.88
CA GLU A 70 5.74 -7.70 -11.85
C GLU A 70 4.27 -7.32 -11.61
N ARG A 71 3.51 -8.29 -11.10
CA ARG A 71 2.11 -8.12 -10.72
C ARG A 71 1.99 -7.65 -9.28
N TRP A 72 1.27 -6.56 -9.08
CA TRP A 72 1.04 -5.92 -7.78
C TRP A 72 -0.40 -6.11 -7.34
N VAL A 73 -0.60 -6.30 -6.04
CA VAL A 73 -1.92 -6.29 -5.39
C VAL A 73 -2.10 -4.91 -4.73
N PRO A 74 -3.06 -4.10 -5.19
CA PRO A 74 -3.36 -2.81 -4.60
C PRO A 74 -4.26 -2.98 -3.35
N PHE A 75 -3.84 -2.40 -2.24
CA PHE A 75 -4.58 -2.33 -0.99
C PHE A 75 -5.02 -0.89 -0.74
N PRO A 76 -6.32 -0.58 -0.91
CA PRO A 76 -6.80 0.78 -0.68
C PRO A 76 -6.74 1.12 0.80
N TYR A 77 -6.39 2.36 1.11
CA TYR A 77 -6.34 2.87 2.47
C TYR A 77 -6.64 4.37 2.51
N ILE A 78 -7.06 4.85 3.68
CA ILE A 78 -7.11 6.27 4.02
C ILE A 78 -6.38 6.46 5.36
N ASP A 79 -5.66 7.56 5.47
CA ASP A 79 -5.00 8.01 6.70
C ASP A 79 -5.04 9.54 6.82
N LYS A 80 -4.47 10.10 7.89
CA LYS A 80 -4.40 11.56 8.08
C LYS A 80 -3.63 12.28 6.96
N ARG A 81 -2.61 11.64 6.37
CA ARG A 81 -1.71 12.23 5.37
C ARG A 81 -2.40 12.31 4.00
N THR A 82 -3.07 11.25 3.59
CA THR A 82 -3.89 11.16 2.37
C THR A 82 -5.04 12.17 2.41
N LEU A 83 -5.75 12.31 3.54
CA LEU A 83 -6.77 13.34 3.72
C LEU A 83 -6.20 14.76 3.58
N LYS A 84 -5.01 15.02 4.12
CA LYS A 84 -4.33 16.31 3.96
C LYS A 84 -4.02 16.58 2.48
N VAL A 85 -3.56 15.58 1.74
CA VAL A 85 -3.34 15.69 0.29
C VAL A 85 -4.65 16.04 -0.43
N CYS A 86 -5.75 15.33 -0.13
CA CYS A 86 -7.05 15.59 -0.75
C CYS A 86 -7.54 17.02 -0.52
N ARG A 87 -7.39 17.54 0.71
CA ARG A 87 -7.74 18.94 1.03
C ARG A 87 -6.89 19.94 0.26
N GLN A 88 -5.59 19.68 0.11
CA GLN A 88 -4.67 20.57 -0.61
C GLN A 88 -4.97 20.66 -2.11
N ILE A 89 -5.46 19.57 -2.71
CA ILE A 89 -5.81 19.54 -4.14
C ILE A 89 -7.31 19.80 -4.40
N GLY A 90 -8.12 19.97 -3.34
CA GLY A 90 -9.55 20.23 -3.45
C GLY A 90 -10.35 19.08 -4.06
N VAL A 91 -10.00 17.82 -3.74
CA VAL A 91 -10.70 16.63 -4.25
C VAL A 91 -11.53 15.94 -3.16
N GLU A 92 -12.73 15.51 -3.54
CA GLU A 92 -13.67 14.80 -2.65
C GLU A 92 -13.80 13.31 -2.97
N ASN A 93 -13.27 12.86 -4.11
CA ASN A 93 -13.26 11.46 -4.54
C ASN A 93 -11.81 11.02 -4.74
N ALA A 94 -11.28 10.16 -3.87
CA ALA A 94 -9.90 9.73 -3.95
C ALA A 94 -9.67 8.29 -3.48
N ILE A 95 -8.72 7.63 -4.14
CA ILE A 95 -8.25 6.29 -3.75
C ILE A 95 -6.74 6.29 -3.65
N PHE A 96 -6.23 5.87 -2.50
CA PHE A 96 -4.80 5.66 -2.28
C PHE A 96 -4.56 4.17 -2.11
N TYR A 97 -3.64 3.63 -2.88
CA TYR A 97 -3.30 2.22 -2.86
C TYR A 97 -1.89 2.03 -2.30
N MET A 98 -1.75 1.16 -1.32
CA MET A 98 -0.47 0.49 -1.07
C MET A 98 -0.38 -0.71 -1.99
N CYS A 99 0.59 -0.69 -2.90
CA CYS A 99 0.82 -1.76 -3.85
C CYS A 99 1.91 -2.67 -3.29
N ILE A 100 1.55 -3.93 -3.03
CA ILE A 100 2.51 -4.96 -2.61
C ILE A 100 2.62 -5.98 -3.74
N LYS A 101 3.83 -6.43 -4.04
CA LYS A 101 4.07 -7.50 -5.02
C LYS A 101 3.24 -8.73 -4.66
N ASN A 102 2.63 -9.37 -5.66
CA ASN A 102 1.88 -10.59 -5.41
C ASN A 102 2.87 -11.71 -5.03
N GLY A 103 2.76 -12.22 -3.81
CA GLY A 103 3.73 -13.14 -3.23
C GLY A 103 3.45 -13.46 -1.76
N TYR A 104 4.44 -14.04 -1.10
CA TYR A 104 4.40 -14.43 0.31
C TYR A 104 4.14 -13.25 1.24
N VAL A 105 4.80 -12.11 1.04
CA VAL A 105 4.56 -10.90 1.84
C VAL A 105 3.11 -10.44 1.72
N CYS A 106 2.59 -10.34 0.50
CA CYS A 106 1.20 -9.94 0.25
C CYS A 106 0.19 -10.89 0.91
N ASN A 107 0.43 -12.21 0.81
CA ASN A 107 -0.43 -13.20 1.45
C ASN A 107 -0.39 -13.13 2.97
N PHE A 108 0.78 -12.84 3.55
CA PHE A 108 0.92 -12.63 4.98
C PHE A 108 0.15 -11.39 5.44
N LEU A 109 0.38 -10.24 4.80
CA LEU A 109 -0.26 -8.96 5.17
C LEU A 109 -1.80 -9.00 5.06
N LYS A 110 -2.36 -9.74 4.10
CA LYS A 110 -3.82 -9.94 3.98
C LYS A 110 -4.45 -10.59 5.21
N ASN A 111 -3.67 -11.40 5.93
CA ASN A 111 -4.14 -12.20 7.06
C ASN A 111 -3.77 -11.61 8.42
N ILE A 112 -3.01 -10.51 8.46
CA ILE A 112 -2.75 -9.79 9.70
C ILE A 112 -4.04 -9.08 10.11
N ARG A 113 -4.60 -9.50 11.25
CA ARG A 113 -5.62 -8.73 11.96
C ARG A 113 -4.91 -7.81 12.94
N SER A 114 -5.37 -6.56 13.06
CA SER A 114 -4.86 -5.54 14.00
C SER A 114 -4.72 -6.08 15.43
N ASP A 115 -5.62 -6.98 15.80
CA ASP A 115 -5.76 -7.51 17.16
C ASP A 115 -4.79 -8.67 17.44
N ASN A 116 -4.01 -9.10 16.44
CA ASN A 116 -3.14 -10.29 16.44
C ASN A 116 -1.65 -9.97 16.22
N ILE A 117 -1.21 -8.72 16.37
CA ILE A 117 0.23 -8.38 16.37
C ILE A 117 0.83 -8.84 17.72
N GLU A 118 0.87 -10.14 17.97
CA GLU A 118 1.26 -10.71 19.27
C GLU A 118 2.73 -10.46 19.64
N ASN A 119 3.57 -10.00 18.72
CA ASN A 119 4.84 -9.37 19.03
C ASN A 119 5.37 -8.68 17.78
N ILE A 120 5.46 -7.34 17.78
CA ILE A 120 5.92 -6.59 16.60
C ILE A 120 7.32 -7.03 16.12
N ASN A 121 8.18 -7.48 17.04
CA ASN A 121 9.52 -7.94 16.69
C ASN A 121 9.48 -9.27 15.93
N VAL A 122 8.60 -10.19 16.32
CA VAL A 122 8.42 -11.49 15.64
C VAL A 122 7.79 -11.29 14.27
N MET A 123 6.75 -10.44 14.20
CA MET A 123 6.06 -10.12 12.95
C MET A 123 6.99 -9.41 11.97
N ALA A 124 7.85 -8.52 12.45
CA ALA A 124 8.85 -7.86 11.63
C ALA A 124 9.89 -8.84 11.07
N GLN A 125 10.42 -9.74 11.90
CA GLN A 125 11.35 -10.76 11.41
C GLN A 125 10.68 -11.64 10.34
N LYS A 126 9.44 -12.07 10.58
CA LYS A 126 8.67 -12.85 9.61
C LYS A 126 8.47 -12.12 8.29
N LEU A 127 8.23 -10.80 8.31
CA LEU A 127 8.16 -10.00 7.08
C LEU A 127 9.47 -9.97 6.31
N VAL A 128 10.61 -9.87 7.01
CA VAL A 128 11.94 -9.94 6.39
C VAL A 128 12.13 -11.29 5.71
N ASP A 129 11.85 -12.39 6.43
CA ASP A 129 12.06 -13.75 5.92
C ASP A 129 11.20 -14.01 4.67
N LEU A 130 9.92 -13.61 4.70
CA LEU A 130 9.00 -13.74 3.56
C LEU A 130 9.42 -12.85 2.38
N SER A 131 9.92 -11.64 2.66
CA SER A 131 10.42 -10.73 1.62
C SER A 131 11.66 -11.29 0.91
N ASN A 132 12.52 -12.02 1.64
CA ASN A 132 13.67 -12.69 1.05
C ASN A 132 13.23 -13.85 0.16
N LEU A 133 12.23 -14.64 0.59
CA LEU A 133 11.67 -15.75 -0.21
C LEU A 133 11.07 -15.24 -1.52
N ASP A 134 10.28 -14.17 -1.48
CA ASP A 134 9.71 -13.52 -2.68
C ASP A 134 10.79 -13.13 -3.70
N ASN A 135 12.01 -12.82 -3.26
CA ASN A 135 13.13 -12.47 -4.14
C ASN A 135 14.01 -13.65 -4.56
N ILE A 136 14.08 -14.74 -3.78
CA ILE A 136 14.81 -15.95 -4.18
C ILE A 136 14.08 -16.67 -5.32
N GLU A 137 12.76 -16.82 -5.23
CA GLU A 137 11.97 -17.39 -6.34
C GLU A 137 12.16 -16.60 -7.63
N LYS A 138 12.33 -15.27 -7.52
CA LYS A 138 12.58 -14.40 -8.65
C LYS A 138 13.94 -14.65 -9.32
N LYS A 139 15.03 -14.77 -8.54
CA LYS A 139 16.37 -15.03 -9.10
C LYS A 139 16.41 -16.37 -9.83
N ASN A 140 15.80 -17.40 -9.26
CA ASN A 140 15.75 -18.72 -9.89
C ASN A 140 14.94 -18.71 -11.21
N LEU A 141 13.94 -17.83 -11.35
CA LEU A 141 13.16 -17.67 -12.58
C LEU A 141 13.90 -16.85 -13.65
N GLU A 142 14.68 -15.83 -13.25
CA GLU A 142 15.51 -15.03 -14.15
C GLU A 142 16.75 -15.81 -14.66
N ASP A 143 17.32 -16.70 -13.84
CA ASP A 143 18.44 -17.56 -14.24
C ASP A 143 18.03 -18.71 -15.19
N LEU A 144 16.73 -18.96 -15.35
CA LEU A 144 16.16 -19.99 -16.22
C LEU A 144 15.53 -19.44 -17.51
N SER A 145 15.53 -18.11 -17.70
CA SER A 145 14.92 -17.41 -18.85
C SER A 145 15.95 -16.80 -19.79
#